data_AF-A0A1A8EPG1-F1
#
_entry.id   AF-A0A1A8EPG1-F1
#
_cell.length_a   1.000
_cell.length_b   1.000
_cell.length_c   1.000
_cell.angle_alpha   90.00
_cell.angle_beta   90.00
_cell.angle_gamma   90.00
#
_symmetry.space_group_name_H-M   'P 1'
#
loop_
_entity.id
_entity.type
_entity.pdbx_description
1 polymer ?
#
loop_
_entity_poly.entity_id
_entity_poly.type
_entity_poly.pdbx_seq_one_letter_code
_entity_poly.pdbx_strand_id
1 'polypeptide(L)' 'FPVQPFRGRKEVVLTTLTWFGGQNHFLPVAYLVTSSLILLMAVILTVVWWKFGKDGKNTLVTFQ' A
#
# COMPACT_ATOMS: atom_id res chain seq x y z
N PHE A 1 -10.53 -17.68 41.79
CA PHE A 1 -9.26 -18.33 41.39
C PHE A 1 -8.12 -17.30 41.35
N PRO A 2 -7.26 -17.26 42.39
CA PRO A 2 -6.14 -16.33 42.45
C PRO A 2 -5.03 -16.74 41.46
N VAL A 3 -4.55 -15.81 40.64
CA VAL A 3 -3.47 -16.01 39.66
C VAL A 3 -2.21 -15.23 40.04
N GLN A 4 -1.84 -15.30 41.31
CA GLN A 4 -0.72 -14.56 41.87
C GLN A 4 0.71 -15.11 41.58
N PRO A 5 0.95 -16.35 41.10
CA PRO A 5 2.33 -16.77 40.82
C PRO A 5 2.94 -16.25 39.50
N PHE A 6 2.14 -15.75 38.55
CA PHE A 6 2.63 -15.50 37.17
C PHE A 6 2.65 -14.04 36.70
N ARG A 7 2.36 -13.04 37.57
CA ARG A 7 2.19 -11.62 37.15
C ARG A 7 1.31 -11.45 35.90
N GLY A 8 0.38 -12.39 35.65
CA GLY A 8 -0.49 -12.38 34.48
C GLY A 8 -1.57 -11.34 34.66
N ARG A 9 -1.56 -10.29 33.82
CA ARG A 9 -2.64 -9.30 33.76
C ARG A 9 -3.83 -9.98 33.08
N LYS A 10 -4.89 -10.28 33.84
CA LYS A 10 -6.16 -10.74 33.28
C LYS A 10 -6.94 -9.52 32.80
N GLU A 11 -6.82 -9.18 31.52
CA GLU A 11 -7.66 -8.18 30.88
C GLU A 11 -8.78 -8.86 30.09
N VAL A 12 -10.03 -8.46 30.36
CA VAL A 12 -11.18 -8.85 29.57
C VAL A 12 -11.38 -7.78 28.50
N VAL A 13 -10.97 -8.08 27.26
CA VAL A 13 -11.11 -7.15 26.13
C VAL A 13 -12.39 -7.50 25.38
N LEU A 14 -13.47 -6.77 25.66
CA LEU A 14 -14.69 -6.85 24.85
C LEU A 14 -14.50 -6.00 23.59
N THR A 15 -14.24 -6.63 22.45
CA THR A 15 -14.22 -5.96 21.14
C THR A 15 -15.41 -6.42 20.30
N THR A 16 -16.08 -5.49 19.64
CA THR A 16 -17.04 -5.84 18.59
C THR A 16 -16.25 -6.29 17.37
N LEU A 17 -16.20 -7.60 17.14
CA LEU A 17 -15.56 -8.16 15.96
C LEU A 17 -16.29 -7.65 14.72
N THR A 18 -15.58 -6.93 13.86
CA THR A 18 -16.06 -6.63 12.52
C THR A 18 -15.73 -7.81 11.60
N TRP A 19 -16.27 -7.83 10.38
CA TRP A 19 -15.94 -8.86 9.38
C TRP A 19 -14.44 -8.94 9.06
N PHE A 20 -13.67 -7.88 9.34
CA PHE A 20 -12.22 -7.83 9.23
C PHE A 20 -11.48 -8.21 10.53
N GLY A 21 -12.20 -8.71 11.54
CA GLY A 21 -11.67 -9.09 12.85
C GLY A 21 -11.69 -7.95 13.87
N GLY A 22 -10.86 -8.10 14.92
CA GLY A 22 -10.64 -7.09 15.95
C GLY A 22 -9.83 -5.88 15.45
N GLN A 23 -9.54 -4.93 16.33
CA GLN A 23 -8.83 -3.70 15.99
C GLN A 23 -7.39 -3.98 15.52
N ASN A 24 -7.16 -4.00 14.20
CA ASN A 24 -5.84 -4.20 13.59
C ASN A 24 -5.58 -3.21 12.44
N HIS A 25 -4.77 -2.19 12.71
CA HIS A 25 -4.39 -1.18 11.71
C HIS A 25 -3.28 -1.65 10.75
N PHE A 26 -2.70 -2.84 10.95
CA PHE A 26 -1.63 -3.35 10.10
C PHE A 26 -2.09 -3.60 8.66
N LEU A 27 -3.26 -4.25 8.51
CA LEU A 27 -3.79 -4.65 7.21
C LEU A 27 -4.04 -3.42 6.32
N PRO A 28 -4.79 -2.39 6.76
CA PRO A 28 -5.01 -1.19 5.95
C PRO A 28 -3.72 -0.44 5.59
N VAL A 29 -2.78 -0.33 6.52
CA VAL A 29 -1.49 0.37 6.29
C VAL A 29 -0.67 -0.35 5.22
N ALA A 30 -0.63 -1.69 5.24
CA ALA A 30 0.06 -2.46 4.22
C ALA A 30 -0.54 -2.25 2.81
N TYR A 31 -1.87 -2.18 2.68
CA TYR A 31 -2.54 -1.89 1.41
C TYR A 31 -2.27 -0.46 0.92
N LEU A 32 -2.24 0.52 1.82
CA LEU A 32 -1.93 1.91 1.46
C LEU A 32 -0.49 2.07 0.95
N VAL A 33 0.48 1.43 1.62
CA VAL A 33 1.89 1.49 1.22
C VAL A 33 2.09 0.83 -0.15
N THR A 34 1.57 -0.38 -0.34
CA THR A 34 1.74 -1.11 -1.61
C THR A 34 1.04 -0.42 -2.79
N SER A 35 -0.18 0.08 -2.60
CA SER A 35 -0.89 0.83 -3.64
C SER A 35 -0.21 2.14 -4.01
N SER A 36 0.34 2.87 -3.03
CA SER A 36 1.11 4.09 -3.30
C SER A 36 2.37 3.83 -4.14
N LEU A 37 3.07 2.73 -3.87
CA LEU A 37 4.27 2.36 -4.60
C LEU A 37 3.94 2.03 -6.07
N ILE A 38 2.88 1.26 -6.29
CA ILE A 38 2.41 0.87 -7.62
C ILE A 38 1.93 2.10 -8.40
N LEU A 39 1.19 3.01 -7.76
CA LEU A 39 0.73 4.26 -8.39
C LEU A 39 1.91 5.14 -8.81
N LEU A 40 2.92 5.31 -7.95
CA LEU A 40 4.11 6.08 -8.28
C LEU A 40 4.84 5.50 -9.50
N MET A 41 5.04 4.19 -9.53
CA MET A 41 5.65 3.51 -10.69
C MET A 41 4.83 3.70 -11.96
N ALA A 42 3.51 3.55 -11.88
CA ALA A 42 2.61 3.74 -13.03
C ALA A 42 2.72 5.16 -13.60
N VAL A 43 2.69 6.19 -12.74
CA VAL A 43 2.83 7.59 -13.16
C VAL A 43 4.18 7.85 -13.84
N ILE A 44 5.27 7.33 -13.27
CA ILE A 44 6.62 7.48 -13.85
C ILE A 44 6.65 6.87 -15.26
N LEU A 45 6.14 5.64 -15.42
CA LEU A 45 6.10 4.97 -16.72
C LEU A 45 5.24 5.73 -17.73
N THR A 46 4.08 6.25 -17.31
CA THR A 46 3.21 7.06 -18.18
C THR A 46 3.91 8.34 -18.64
N VAL A 47 4.62 9.04 -17.75
CA VAL A 47 5.36 10.26 -18.10
C VAL A 47 6.52 9.96 -19.05
N VAL A 48 7.26 8.88 -18.81
CA VAL A 48 8.35 8.45 -19.70
C VAL A 48 7.79 8.12 -21.09
N TRP A 49 6.72 7.33 -21.17
CA TRP A 49 6.10 6.98 -22.45
C TRP A 49 5.59 8.22 -23.21
N TRP A 50 4.96 9.16 -22.50
CA TRP A 50 4.51 10.42 -23.10
C TRP A 50 5.66 11.26 -23.68
N LYS A 51 6.81 11.29 -23.00
CA LYS A 51 8.01 12.01 -23.46
C LYS A 51 8.63 11.32 -24.68
N PHE A 52 8.96 10.03 -24.58
CA PHE A 52 9.57 9.26 -25.67
C PHE A 52 8.67 9.11 -26.90
N GLY A 53 7.35 9.00 -26.70
CA GLY A 53 6.38 8.95 -27.80
C GLY A 53 6.33 10.24 -28.62
N LYS A 54 6.80 11.37 -28.07
CA LYS A 54 6.89 12.65 -28.78
C LYS A 54 8.22 12.81 -29.52
N ASP A 55 9.29 12.23 -29.00
CA ASP A 55 10.63 12.31 -29.58
C ASP A 55 10.79 11.41 -30.83
N GLY A 56 10.10 10.26 -30.87
CA GLY A 56 10.11 9.38 -32.05
C GLY A 56 9.47 9.96 -33.32
N LYS A 57 8.69 11.05 -33.22
CA LYS A 57 8.04 11.69 -34.37
C LYS A 57 8.94 12.69 -35.11
N ASN A 58 9.92 13.29 -34.43
CA ASN A 58 10.78 14.33 -35.04
C ASN A 58 11.95 13.72 -35.81
N THR A 59 12.38 12.53 -35.41
CA THR A 59 13.52 11.85 -36.03
C THR A 59 13.15 11.18 -37.35
N LEU A 60 11.92 10.68 -37.51
CA LEU A 60 11.47 10.01 -38.74
C LEU A 60 11.14 10.97 -39.90
N VAL A 61 10.87 12.24 -39.61
CA VAL A 61 10.55 13.26 -40.62
C VAL A 61 11.82 13.94 -41.17
N THR A 62 12.97 13.79 -40.50
CA THR A 62 14.24 14.40 -40.92
C THR A 62 15.09 13.47 -41.81
N PHE A 63 14.67 12.22 -42.02
CA PHE A 63 15.32 11.22 -42.88
C PHE A 63 14.51 10.87 -44.15
N GLN A 64 13.54 11.71 -44.53
CA GLN A 64 12.89 11.73 -45.84
C GLN A 64 13.17 13.08 -46.50
#